data_AF-A0A2S7J974-F1
#
_entry.id   AF-A0A2S7J974-F1
#
_cell.length_a   1.000
_cell.length_b   1.000
_cell.length_c   1.000
_cell.angle_alpha   90.00
_cell.angle_beta   90.00
_cell.angle_gamma   90.00
#
_symmetry.space_group_name_H-M   'P 1'
#
loop_
_entity.id
_entity.type
_entity.pdbx_description
1 polymer ?
#
loop_
_entity_poly.entity_id
_entity_poly.type
_entity_poly.pdbx_seq_one_letter_code
_entity_poly.pdbx_strand_id
1 'polypeptide(L)'
;MTPPRHTWALALLAALHGSAGALTPEERPYPGGYTSGSVDTVSQIMLLDDNTFCFRFMGGSLDMLVAGHWKALPGKDAGVRLQEVRKAQTLFPAFAKAGPGSDLVFDFHGYTLSEALAPVFATSATAAWPSSLRPLFSNDRHSWAESYPLPAMPVATARYFYIGQVEMDARGQPQQLRVTQYQLPAALRGGTVRLGFDTQQARPPLNLVALLKGERLQVDGQPFGKRDVLKPEQVAEIRAACVAPVLAPGKGRPVMGPDDDEAPRERTPALVPLGSKVLPLSSVQGEPFFPSPAN
;
A
#
# COMPACT_ATOMS: atom_id res chain seq x y z
N MET A 1 -42.85 5.24 -39.77
CA MET A 1 -42.35 3.90 -39.41
C MET A 1 -40.84 3.90 -39.62
N THR A 2 -40.08 3.83 -38.52
CA THR A 2 -38.73 3.26 -38.31
C THR A 2 -37.73 3.12 -39.49
N PRO A 3 -36.41 3.29 -39.24
CA PRO A 3 -35.70 4.48 -38.73
C PRO A 3 -34.47 4.83 -39.61
N PRO A 4 -33.86 6.04 -39.50
CA PRO A 4 -32.57 6.30 -40.12
C PRO A 4 -31.41 5.73 -39.29
N ARG A 5 -30.43 5.25 -40.04
CA ARG A 5 -29.20 4.55 -39.68
C ARG A 5 -28.40 5.21 -38.55
N HIS A 6 -28.06 4.39 -37.56
CA HIS A 6 -27.07 4.67 -36.52
C HIS A 6 -25.68 4.93 -37.12
N THR A 7 -25.28 6.19 -37.22
CA THR A 7 -23.86 6.60 -37.26
C THR A 7 -23.32 6.56 -35.84
N TRP A 8 -22.73 5.43 -35.46
CA TRP A 8 -21.81 5.35 -34.32
C TRP A 8 -20.41 5.31 -34.90
N ALA A 9 -19.67 6.42 -34.84
CA ALA A 9 -18.23 6.37 -35.00
C ALA A 9 -17.57 7.63 -34.41
N LEU A 10 -16.64 7.37 -33.49
CA LEU A 10 -15.59 8.26 -32.98
C LEU A 10 -16.02 9.36 -31.99
N ALA A 11 -16.34 8.91 -30.78
CA ALA A 11 -15.93 9.62 -29.59
C ALA A 11 -14.95 8.72 -28.80
N LEU A 12 -13.98 9.35 -28.14
CA LEU A 12 -13.02 8.81 -27.17
C LEU A 12 -11.76 8.18 -27.75
N LEU A 13 -10.68 8.96 -27.74
CA LEU A 13 -9.41 8.59 -27.09
C LEU A 13 -8.44 9.80 -27.13
N ALA A 14 -8.71 10.78 -26.25
CA ALA A 14 -7.75 11.82 -25.92
C ALA A 14 -7.95 12.21 -24.44
N ALA A 15 -7.69 11.28 -23.53
CA ALA A 15 -7.63 11.57 -22.10
C ALA A 15 -6.70 10.57 -21.40
N LEU A 16 -5.46 10.45 -21.88
CA LEU A 16 -4.41 9.67 -21.21
C LEU A 16 -3.07 10.40 -21.20
N HIS A 17 -3.09 11.72 -21.02
CA HIS A 17 -1.92 12.46 -20.52
C HIS A 17 -2.47 13.60 -19.68
N GLY A 18 -2.46 13.44 -18.35
CA GLY A 18 -2.77 14.50 -17.40
C GLY A 18 -1.82 15.65 -17.64
N SER A 19 -2.23 16.54 -18.53
CA SER A 19 -1.63 17.85 -18.72
C SER A 19 -1.98 18.62 -17.46
N ALA A 20 -1.02 19.26 -16.80
CA ALA A 20 -1.29 20.24 -15.76
C ALA A 20 -2.21 21.31 -16.37
N GLY A 21 -3.51 21.16 -16.14
CA GLY A 21 -4.51 22.09 -16.62
C GLY A 21 -4.43 23.36 -15.80
N ALA A 22 -4.72 24.50 -16.41
CA ALA A 22 -4.93 25.71 -15.62
C ALA A 22 -6.08 25.47 -14.65
N LEU A 23 -5.88 25.82 -13.37
CA LEU A 23 -6.92 25.70 -12.35
C LEU A 23 -8.21 26.39 -12.78
N THR A 24 -9.33 25.70 -12.56
CA THR A 24 -10.66 26.28 -12.72
C THR A 24 -10.89 27.39 -11.69
N PRO A 25 -11.85 28.32 -11.91
CA PRO A 25 -12.14 29.37 -10.95
C PRO A 25 -12.46 28.88 -9.53
N GLU A 26 -13.11 27.71 -9.42
CA GLU A 26 -13.46 27.07 -8.14
C GLU A 26 -12.24 26.51 -7.41
N GLU A 27 -11.18 26.15 -8.14
CA GLU A 27 -9.96 25.56 -7.59
C GLU A 27 -8.93 26.60 -7.16
N ARG A 28 -8.91 27.79 -7.78
CA ARG A 28 -7.94 28.87 -7.49
C ARG A 28 -7.79 29.25 -6.00
N PRO A 29 -8.82 29.17 -5.14
CA PRO A 29 -8.67 29.50 -3.72
C PRO A 29 -7.90 28.47 -2.90
N TYR A 30 -7.76 27.22 -3.38
CA TYR A 30 -7.28 26.09 -2.60
C TYR A 30 -5.75 25.90 -2.55
N PRO A 31 -4.95 26.21 -3.59
CA PRO A 31 -3.50 26.04 -3.49
C PRO A 31 -2.90 26.80 -2.32
N GLY A 32 -2.03 26.11 -1.58
CA GLY A 32 -1.44 26.63 -0.35
C GLY A 32 -1.00 25.51 0.59
N GLY A 33 -0.26 25.92 1.62
CA GLY A 33 0.08 25.08 2.76
C GLY A 33 -0.95 25.25 3.86
N TYR A 34 -1.28 24.15 4.51
CA TYR A 34 -2.16 24.13 5.64
C TYR A 34 -1.48 23.31 6.73
N THR A 35 -1.37 23.87 7.92
CA THR A 35 -0.76 23.19 9.07
C THR A 35 -1.75 23.14 10.23
N SER A 36 -1.85 21.98 10.86
CA SER A 36 -2.64 21.74 12.06
C SER A 36 -1.84 20.85 13.00
N GLY A 37 -1.93 21.06 14.31
CA GLY A 37 -1.18 20.23 15.25
C GLY A 37 -1.04 20.83 16.63
N SER A 38 -0.31 20.10 17.47
CA SER A 38 0.14 20.46 18.81
C SER A 38 1.66 20.41 18.89
N VAL A 39 2.22 20.48 20.10
CA VAL A 39 3.67 20.32 20.32
C VAL A 39 4.15 18.92 19.93
N ASP A 40 3.31 17.90 20.12
CA ASP A 40 3.69 16.49 19.93
C ASP A 40 3.24 15.90 18.60
N THR A 41 2.37 16.61 17.87
CA THR A 41 1.80 16.12 16.61
C THR A 41 1.69 17.25 15.59
N VAL A 42 2.11 17.00 14.35
CA VAL A 42 2.00 17.96 13.26
C VAL A 42 1.40 17.27 12.05
N SER A 43 0.32 17.86 11.53
CA SER A 43 -0.33 17.48 10.27
C SER A 43 -0.20 18.63 9.28
N GLN A 44 0.19 18.30 8.06
CA GLN A 44 0.39 19.25 6.97
C GLN A 44 -0.31 18.77 5.71
N ILE A 45 -1.07 19.65 5.07
CA ILE A 45 -1.64 19.45 3.73
C ILE A 45 -1.06 20.54 2.83
N MET A 46 -0.47 20.12 1.72
CA MET A 46 0.03 21.02 0.68
C MET A 46 -0.78 20.77 -0.58
N LEU A 47 -1.62 21.74 -0.99
CA LEU A 47 -2.38 21.70 -2.24
C LEU A 47 -1.59 22.49 -3.29
N LEU A 48 -1.19 21.83 -4.37
CA LEU A 48 -0.39 22.45 -5.44
C LEU A 48 -1.27 22.87 -6.62
N ASP A 49 -0.76 23.81 -7.41
CA ASP A 49 -1.45 24.42 -8.55
C ASP A 49 -1.66 23.51 -9.76
N ASP A 50 -1.09 22.31 -9.75
CA ASP A 50 -1.20 21.27 -10.77
C ASP A 50 -2.16 20.13 -10.38
N ASN A 51 -3.09 20.40 -9.45
CA ASN A 51 -4.04 19.42 -8.92
C ASN A 51 -3.37 18.22 -8.20
N THR A 52 -2.12 18.36 -7.73
CA THR A 52 -1.49 17.38 -6.84
C THR A 52 -1.49 17.86 -5.39
N PHE A 53 -1.46 16.90 -4.45
CA PHE A 53 -1.29 17.23 -3.05
C PHE A 53 -0.25 16.34 -2.38
N CYS A 54 0.27 16.85 -1.26
CA CYS A 54 1.04 16.10 -0.29
C CYS A 54 0.38 16.24 1.10
N PHE A 55 0.19 15.12 1.79
CA PHE A 55 -0.20 15.06 3.18
C PHE A 55 0.95 14.48 4.00
N ARG A 56 1.31 15.14 5.09
CA ARG A 56 2.29 14.67 6.06
C ARG A 56 1.67 14.67 7.45
N PHE A 57 1.86 13.58 8.17
CA PHE A 57 1.60 13.49 9.60
C PHE A 57 2.89 13.09 10.32
N MET A 58 3.17 13.75 11.43
CA MET A 58 4.21 13.37 12.37
C MET A 58 3.59 13.32 13.77
N GLY A 59 3.79 12.21 14.48
CA GLY A 59 3.32 12.07 15.86
C GLY A 59 3.93 10.85 16.55
N GLY A 60 4.82 11.09 17.51
CA GLY A 60 5.53 10.02 18.20
C GLY A 60 6.34 9.14 17.24
N SER A 61 6.04 7.85 17.19
CA SER A 61 6.65 6.88 16.27
C SER A 61 5.94 6.77 14.92
N LEU A 62 4.85 7.52 14.71
CA LEU A 62 4.06 7.47 13.50
C LEU A 62 4.39 8.68 12.61
N ASP A 63 5.18 8.43 11.58
CA ASP A 63 5.34 9.34 10.45
C ASP A 63 4.59 8.78 9.24
N MET A 64 3.78 9.62 8.60
CA MET A 64 3.04 9.25 7.40
C MET A 64 3.22 10.33 6.34
N LEU A 65 3.51 9.90 5.13
CA LEU A 65 3.64 10.76 3.95
C LEU A 65 2.80 10.15 2.82
N VAL A 66 1.83 10.92 2.33
CA VAL A 66 0.88 10.51 1.31
C VAL A 66 0.83 11.56 0.22
N ALA A 67 0.74 11.15 -1.03
CA ALA A 67 0.53 12.05 -2.16
C ALA A 67 -0.61 11.56 -3.03
N GLY A 68 -1.16 12.46 -3.83
CA GLY A 68 -2.20 12.12 -4.78
C GLY A 68 -2.71 13.32 -5.55
N HIS A 69 -3.97 13.22 -5.98
CA HIS A 69 -4.63 14.26 -6.74
C HIS A 69 -5.74 14.92 -5.94
N TRP A 70 -6.03 16.17 -6.26
CA TRP A 70 -7.21 16.84 -5.74
C TRP A 70 -7.98 17.55 -6.85
N LYS A 71 -9.29 17.65 -6.66
CA LYS A 71 -10.18 18.31 -7.62
C LYS A 71 -11.37 18.94 -6.93
N ALA A 72 -11.82 20.10 -7.43
CA ALA A 72 -13.07 20.69 -6.96
C ALA A 72 -14.26 19.75 -7.22
N LEU A 73 -15.17 19.73 -6.25
CA LEU A 73 -16.46 19.07 -6.36
C LEU A 73 -17.45 20.03 -7.01
N PRO A 74 -18.38 19.55 -7.85
CA PRO A 74 -19.42 20.40 -8.42
C PRO A 74 -20.47 20.76 -7.35
N GLY A 75 -20.95 22.00 -7.36
CA GLY A 75 -22.09 22.44 -6.55
C GLY A 75 -21.77 23.63 -5.63
N LYS A 76 -22.82 24.20 -5.03
CA LYS A 76 -22.68 25.30 -4.07
C LYS A 76 -22.17 24.73 -2.73
N ASP A 77 -21.15 25.36 -2.14
CA ASP A 77 -20.41 24.87 -0.97
C ASP A 77 -19.67 23.54 -1.21
N ALA A 78 -19.32 23.26 -2.46
CA ALA A 78 -18.58 22.07 -2.83
C ALA A 78 -17.07 22.27 -2.58
N GLY A 79 -16.50 21.34 -1.82
CA GLY A 79 -15.09 21.34 -1.45
C GLY A 79 -14.17 20.90 -2.58
N VAL A 80 -12.97 20.51 -2.22
CA VAL A 80 -12.09 19.67 -3.03
C VAL A 80 -12.09 18.25 -2.49
N ARG A 81 -12.02 17.26 -3.36
CA ARG A 81 -11.76 15.87 -2.98
C ARG A 81 -10.27 15.58 -3.12
N LEU A 82 -9.65 15.03 -2.08
CA LEU A 82 -8.26 14.61 -2.04
C LEU A 82 -8.25 13.09 -2.19
N GLN A 83 -7.61 12.57 -3.22
CA GLN A 83 -7.51 11.15 -3.52
C GLN A 83 -6.06 10.73 -3.55
N GLU A 84 -5.65 9.92 -2.57
CA GLU A 84 -4.32 9.32 -2.55
C GLU A 84 -4.10 8.49 -3.81
N VAL A 85 -2.90 8.64 -4.36
CA VAL A 85 -2.34 7.69 -5.32
C VAL A 85 -1.35 6.83 -4.56
N ARG A 86 -1.56 5.52 -4.57
CA ARG A 86 -0.62 4.57 -3.98
C ARG A 86 -0.22 3.57 -5.04
N LYS A 87 1.08 3.33 -5.16
CA LYS A 87 1.56 2.22 -6.01
C LYS A 87 1.03 0.92 -5.41
N ALA A 88 0.26 0.17 -6.19
CA ALA A 88 -0.19 -1.15 -5.80
C ALA A 88 1.03 -2.02 -5.49
N GLN A 89 1.08 -2.53 -4.26
CA GLN A 89 2.04 -3.54 -3.84
C GLN A 89 1.28 -4.71 -3.22
N THR A 90 1.95 -5.85 -3.14
CA THR A 90 1.37 -7.02 -2.50
C THR A 90 1.22 -6.79 -0.99
N LEU A 91 0.12 -7.25 -0.40
CA LEU A 91 -0.08 -7.23 1.05
C LEU A 91 0.96 -8.08 1.79
N PHE A 92 1.51 -9.10 1.12
CA PHE A 92 2.46 -10.03 1.72
C PHE A 92 3.77 -10.06 0.95
N PRO A 93 4.66 -9.07 1.12
CA PRO A 93 5.95 -9.06 0.43
C PRO A 93 6.75 -10.31 0.81
N ALA A 94 7.39 -10.92 -0.19
CA ALA A 94 8.22 -12.09 -0.02
C ALA A 94 9.59 -11.86 -0.66
N PHE A 95 10.66 -12.22 0.04
CA PHE A 95 12.04 -12.06 -0.40
C PHE A 95 12.74 -13.40 -0.33
N ALA A 96 13.39 -13.81 -1.41
CA ALA A 96 14.06 -15.10 -1.46
C ALA A 96 15.57 -14.93 -1.62
N LYS A 97 16.31 -15.62 -0.76
CA LYS A 97 17.76 -15.73 -0.81
C LYS A 97 18.13 -17.16 -1.17
N ALA A 98 18.91 -17.32 -2.22
CA ALA A 98 19.46 -18.61 -2.61
C ALA A 98 20.39 -19.16 -1.53
N GLY A 99 20.39 -20.47 -1.35
CA GLY A 99 21.23 -21.20 -0.43
C GLY A 99 21.76 -22.49 -1.06
N PRO A 100 22.81 -23.09 -0.47
CA PRO A 100 23.33 -24.35 -0.95
C PRO A 100 22.36 -25.50 -0.61
N GLY A 101 21.88 -26.22 -1.62
CA GLY A 101 21.12 -27.47 -1.43
C GLY A 101 19.69 -27.45 -1.98
N SER A 102 18.93 -28.49 -1.63
CA SER A 102 17.56 -28.72 -2.11
C SER A 102 16.47 -28.32 -1.12
N ASP A 103 16.85 -27.74 0.00
CA ASP A 103 15.95 -27.47 1.12
C ASP A 103 15.63 -25.99 1.23
N LEU A 104 14.39 -25.71 1.58
CA LEU A 104 13.82 -24.37 1.68
C LEU A 104 13.31 -24.13 3.10
N VAL A 105 13.66 -22.98 3.65
CA VAL A 105 13.11 -22.47 4.91
C VAL A 105 12.21 -21.28 4.61
N PHE A 106 10.98 -21.33 5.08
CA PHE A 106 10.11 -20.16 5.13
C PHE A 106 10.27 -19.48 6.48
N ASP A 107 10.64 -18.21 6.46
CA ASP A 107 10.79 -17.37 7.64
C ASP A 107 9.74 -16.26 7.63
N PHE A 108 8.96 -16.17 8.70
CA PHE A 108 7.89 -15.19 8.83
C PHE A 108 8.35 -14.04 9.73
N HIS A 109 8.32 -12.81 9.19
CA HIS A 109 8.68 -11.60 9.92
C HIS A 109 7.56 -11.22 10.90
N GLY A 110 7.78 -11.53 12.18
CA GLY A 110 6.77 -11.44 13.24
C GLY A 110 6.15 -10.05 13.40
N TYR A 111 6.98 -9.01 13.52
CA TYR A 111 6.50 -7.64 13.77
C TYR A 111 5.60 -7.06 12.69
N THR A 112 5.74 -7.50 11.44
CA THR A 112 4.83 -7.05 10.38
C THR A 112 3.59 -7.92 10.34
N LEU A 113 3.76 -9.24 10.49
CA LEU A 113 2.65 -10.18 10.44
C LEU A 113 1.74 -10.06 11.67
N SER A 114 2.19 -9.45 12.76
CA SER A 114 1.35 -9.06 13.91
C SER A 114 0.13 -8.24 13.50
N GLU A 115 0.25 -7.50 12.41
CA GLU A 115 -0.78 -6.60 11.88
C GLU A 115 -1.68 -7.27 10.82
N ALA A 116 -1.35 -8.50 10.40
CA ALA A 116 -2.18 -9.27 9.48
C ALA A 116 -3.33 -9.95 10.23
N LEU A 117 -4.52 -9.97 9.61
CA LEU A 117 -5.72 -10.54 10.24
C LEU A 117 -5.80 -12.06 10.04
N ALA A 118 -5.50 -12.82 11.08
CA ALA A 118 -5.52 -14.29 11.06
C ALA A 118 -4.79 -14.88 9.83
N PRO A 119 -3.47 -14.62 9.70
CA PRO A 119 -2.75 -14.97 8.50
C PRO A 119 -2.64 -16.49 8.34
N VAL A 120 -2.75 -16.96 7.11
CA VAL A 120 -2.71 -18.39 6.75
C VAL A 120 -1.63 -18.66 5.70
N PHE A 121 -1.14 -19.89 5.67
CA PHE A 121 -0.07 -20.29 4.78
C PHE A 121 -0.26 -21.71 4.22
N ALA A 122 0.22 -21.92 3.00
CA ALA A 122 0.34 -23.25 2.38
C ALA A 122 1.48 -23.27 1.34
N THR A 123 1.97 -24.47 1.05
CA THR A 123 2.93 -24.74 -0.03
C THR A 123 2.36 -25.79 -0.98
N SER A 124 2.84 -25.81 -2.22
CA SER A 124 2.47 -26.81 -3.23
C SER A 124 3.58 -27.04 -4.23
N ALA A 125 3.65 -28.26 -4.75
CA ALA A 125 4.49 -28.60 -5.91
C ALA A 125 3.93 -28.04 -7.24
N THR A 126 2.64 -27.69 -7.26
CA THR A 126 1.92 -27.26 -8.47
C THR A 126 1.29 -25.88 -8.30
N ALA A 127 0.96 -25.23 -9.43
CA ALA A 127 0.30 -23.93 -9.44
C ALA A 127 -1.19 -23.97 -9.02
N ALA A 128 -1.73 -25.15 -8.68
CA ALA A 128 -3.11 -25.29 -8.28
C ALA A 128 -3.35 -24.59 -6.94
N TRP A 129 -4.42 -23.81 -6.87
CA TRP A 129 -4.86 -23.17 -5.63
C TRP A 129 -5.15 -24.22 -4.56
N PRO A 130 -4.65 -24.03 -3.32
CA PRO A 130 -4.82 -25.01 -2.26
C PRO A 130 -6.29 -25.12 -1.85
N SER A 131 -6.74 -26.35 -1.57
CA SER A 131 -8.03 -26.62 -0.95
C SER A 131 -7.99 -26.44 0.58
N SER A 132 -6.79 -26.43 1.17
CA SER A 132 -6.56 -26.22 2.60
C SER A 132 -5.37 -25.30 2.84
N LEU A 133 -5.54 -24.33 3.74
CA LEU A 133 -4.48 -23.48 4.26
C LEU A 133 -4.50 -23.58 5.79
N ARG A 134 -3.32 -23.59 6.39
CA ARG A 134 -3.19 -23.66 7.85
C ARG A 134 -3.00 -22.24 8.41
N PRO A 135 -3.58 -21.91 9.57
CA PRO A 135 -3.20 -20.71 10.30
C PRO A 135 -1.69 -20.65 10.53
N LEU A 136 -1.09 -19.48 10.43
CA LEU A 136 0.31 -19.31 10.81
C LEU A 136 0.46 -19.33 12.32
N PHE A 137 -0.37 -18.56 13.03
CA PHE A 137 -0.27 -18.37 14.47
C PHE A 137 -1.56 -18.79 15.18
N SER A 138 -1.45 -19.19 16.44
CA SER A 138 -2.58 -19.18 17.36
C SER A 138 -3.03 -17.74 17.63
N ASN A 139 -4.30 -17.58 18.03
CA ASN A 139 -4.85 -16.27 18.37
C ASN A 139 -3.91 -15.55 19.38
N ASP A 140 -3.53 -14.32 19.03
CA ASP A 140 -2.99 -13.28 19.93
C ASP A 140 -1.48 -13.29 20.26
N ARG A 141 -0.61 -14.09 19.60
CA ARG A 141 0.81 -14.25 20.03
C ARG A 141 1.90 -14.23 18.95
N HIS A 142 1.75 -13.41 17.92
CA HIS A 142 2.70 -13.32 16.79
C HIS A 142 3.63 -12.10 16.79
N SER A 143 3.63 -11.29 17.85
CA SER A 143 4.45 -10.07 17.98
C SER A 143 5.72 -10.21 18.83
N TRP A 144 5.99 -11.38 19.43
CA TRP A 144 7.05 -11.53 20.43
C TRP A 144 8.42 -11.82 19.82
N ALA A 145 8.48 -12.54 18.70
CA ALA A 145 9.71 -12.84 17.99
C ALA A 145 9.80 -12.07 16.67
N GLU A 146 11.01 -11.65 16.30
CA GLU A 146 11.26 -11.02 15.00
C GLU A 146 11.07 -12.01 13.84
N SER A 147 11.37 -13.29 14.08
CA SER A 147 11.46 -14.35 13.08
C SER A 147 10.78 -15.62 13.58
N TYR A 148 10.00 -16.23 12.69
CA TYR A 148 9.31 -17.50 12.90
C TYR A 148 9.62 -18.44 11.74
N PRO A 149 10.72 -19.21 11.79
CA PRO A 149 11.10 -20.14 10.73
C PRO A 149 10.30 -21.44 10.82
N LEU A 150 9.82 -21.92 9.68
CA LEU A 150 9.33 -23.30 9.56
C LEU A 150 10.50 -24.29 9.46
N PRO A 151 10.29 -25.56 9.84
CA PRO A 151 11.23 -26.61 9.51
C PRO A 151 11.57 -26.63 8.01
N ALA A 152 12.83 -26.89 7.70
CA ALA A 152 13.29 -27.00 6.33
C ALA A 152 12.47 -28.07 5.58
N MET A 153 12.10 -27.77 4.34
CA MET A 153 11.31 -28.67 3.49
C MET A 153 11.91 -28.79 2.10
N PRO A 154 11.72 -29.92 1.40
CA PRO A 154 12.22 -30.08 0.05
C PRO A 154 11.63 -29.05 -0.90
N VAL A 155 12.45 -28.36 -1.69
CA VAL A 155 12.00 -27.39 -2.69
C VAL A 155 10.96 -27.98 -3.65
N ALA A 156 11.06 -29.29 -3.95
CA ALA A 156 10.12 -29.98 -4.82
C ALA A 156 8.66 -29.91 -4.33
N THR A 157 8.44 -29.84 -3.02
CA THR A 157 7.10 -29.76 -2.42
C THR A 157 6.61 -28.31 -2.25
N ALA A 158 7.49 -27.32 -2.38
CA ALA A 158 7.23 -25.90 -2.14
C ALA A 158 7.57 -25.00 -3.35
N ARG A 159 7.37 -25.51 -4.57
CA ARG A 159 7.60 -24.72 -5.80
C ARG A 159 6.67 -23.51 -5.89
N TYR A 160 5.49 -23.61 -5.29
CA TYR A 160 4.52 -22.55 -5.11
C TYR A 160 4.22 -22.41 -3.63
N PHE A 161 3.94 -21.18 -3.20
CA PHE A 161 3.49 -20.92 -1.85
C PHE A 161 2.39 -19.86 -1.86
N TYR A 162 1.58 -19.91 -0.81
CA TYR A 162 0.34 -19.16 -0.68
C TYR A 162 0.30 -18.55 0.71
N ILE A 163 0.05 -17.25 0.77
CA ILE A 163 -0.14 -16.53 2.03
C ILE A 163 -1.35 -15.63 1.91
N GLY A 164 -2.16 -15.57 2.95
CA GLY A 164 -3.40 -14.81 2.95
C GLY A 164 -3.80 -14.34 4.31
N GLN A 165 -4.86 -13.55 4.35
CA GLN A 165 -5.53 -13.13 5.58
C GLN A 165 -7.04 -13.16 5.41
N VAL A 166 -7.73 -13.17 6.53
CA VAL A 166 -9.18 -13.01 6.62
C VAL A 166 -9.55 -11.57 6.30
N GLU A 167 -10.56 -11.39 5.45
CA GLU A 167 -11.23 -10.12 5.24
C GLU A 167 -12.50 -10.06 6.09
N MET A 168 -12.65 -8.94 6.80
CA MET A 168 -13.83 -8.66 7.61
C MET A 168 -14.88 -7.93 6.79
N ASP A 169 -16.15 -8.17 7.07
CA ASP A 169 -17.25 -7.36 6.55
C ASP A 169 -17.35 -6.01 7.28
N ALA A 170 -18.30 -5.16 6.86
CA ALA A 170 -18.53 -3.85 7.47
C ALA A 170 -18.96 -3.90 8.96
N ARG A 171 -19.33 -5.09 9.48
CA ARG A 171 -19.71 -5.33 10.88
C ARG A 171 -18.56 -5.97 11.67
N GLY A 172 -17.38 -6.11 11.06
CA GLY A 172 -16.21 -6.73 11.68
C GLY A 172 -16.28 -8.26 11.76
N GLN A 173 -17.16 -8.91 11.00
CA GLN A 173 -17.27 -10.36 10.98
C GLN A 173 -16.39 -10.97 9.87
N PRO A 174 -15.70 -12.09 10.11
CA PRO A 174 -14.96 -12.82 9.08
C PRO A 174 -15.88 -13.18 7.90
N GLN A 175 -15.53 -12.71 6.70
CA GLN A 175 -16.33 -12.95 5.50
C GLN A 175 -15.67 -13.95 4.56
N GLN A 176 -14.41 -13.73 4.23
CA GLN A 176 -13.70 -14.47 3.19
C GLN A 176 -12.19 -14.46 3.42
N LEU A 177 -11.48 -15.36 2.74
CA LEU A 177 -10.02 -15.43 2.79
C LEU A 177 -9.43 -14.88 1.48
N ARG A 178 -8.62 -13.81 1.55
CA ARG A 178 -7.84 -13.34 0.40
C ARG A 178 -6.45 -13.93 0.45
N VAL A 179 -6.10 -14.73 -0.58
CA VAL A 179 -4.82 -15.44 -0.67
C VAL A 179 -4.03 -14.95 -1.87
N THR A 180 -2.74 -14.71 -1.67
CA THR A 180 -1.77 -14.37 -2.72
C THR A 180 -0.87 -15.56 -3.01
N GLN A 181 -0.66 -15.84 -4.29
CA GLN A 181 0.18 -16.94 -4.78
C GLN A 181 1.53 -16.42 -5.25
N TYR A 182 2.57 -17.18 -4.94
CA TYR A 182 3.92 -16.98 -5.44
C TYR A 182 4.46 -18.26 -6.06
N GLN A 183 5.42 -18.09 -6.97
CA GLN A 183 6.24 -19.18 -7.49
C GLN A 183 7.69 -18.92 -7.11
N LEU A 184 8.35 -19.94 -6.60
CA LEU A 184 9.78 -19.86 -6.31
C LEU A 184 10.58 -20.00 -7.62
N PRO A 185 11.34 -18.97 -8.04
CA PRO A 185 12.16 -19.04 -9.25
C PRO A 185 13.21 -20.15 -9.14
N ALA A 186 13.54 -20.80 -10.25
CA ALA A 186 14.55 -21.87 -10.28
C ALA A 186 15.90 -21.44 -9.69
N ALA A 187 16.33 -20.19 -9.95
CA ALA A 187 17.57 -19.63 -9.43
C ALA A 187 17.59 -19.39 -7.91
N LEU A 188 16.43 -19.39 -7.26
CA LEU A 188 16.26 -19.15 -5.82
C LEU A 188 15.80 -20.42 -5.10
N ARG A 189 15.97 -21.59 -5.73
CA ARG A 189 15.70 -22.90 -5.15
C ARG A 189 16.86 -23.29 -4.22
N GLY A 190 16.51 -23.67 -3.00
CA GLY A 190 17.47 -23.84 -1.92
C GLY A 190 17.67 -22.52 -1.19
N GLY A 191 17.58 -22.51 0.14
CA GLY A 191 17.79 -21.31 0.95
C GLY A 191 16.55 -20.86 1.74
N THR A 192 16.30 -19.55 1.76
CA THR A 192 15.29 -18.95 2.66
C THR A 192 14.37 -18.00 1.90
N VAL A 193 13.07 -18.12 2.17
CA VAL A 193 12.05 -17.16 1.76
C VAL A 193 11.54 -16.46 3.00
N ARG A 194 11.80 -15.14 3.10
CA ARG A 194 11.26 -14.31 4.18
C ARG A 194 9.95 -13.66 3.72
N LEU A 195 8.87 -13.83 4.50
CA LEU A 195 7.58 -13.21 4.26
C LEU A 195 7.26 -12.19 5.34
N GLY A 196 6.65 -11.07 4.94
CA GLY A 196 6.13 -10.05 5.86
C GLY A 196 4.71 -9.64 5.48
N PHE A 197 4.26 -8.53 6.08
CA PHE A 197 2.98 -7.91 5.78
C PHE A 197 3.16 -6.41 5.60
N ASP A 198 2.54 -5.85 4.56
CA ASP A 198 2.58 -4.42 4.28
C ASP A 198 1.33 -3.75 4.86
N THR A 199 1.49 -3.18 6.05
CA THR A 199 0.43 -2.47 6.76
C THR A 199 -0.02 -1.20 6.05
N GLN A 200 0.84 -0.59 5.24
CA GLN A 200 0.45 0.57 4.45
C GLN A 200 -0.52 0.13 3.35
N GLN A 201 -0.23 -0.96 2.65
CA GLN A 201 -1.13 -1.51 1.62
C GLN A 201 -2.45 -2.05 2.19
N ALA A 202 -2.46 -2.48 3.46
CA ALA A 202 -3.67 -2.95 4.13
C ALA A 202 -4.67 -1.82 4.47
N ARG A 203 -4.21 -0.57 4.55
CA ARG A 203 -5.07 0.59 4.83
C ARG A 203 -5.80 1.03 3.57
N PRO A 204 -7.11 1.37 3.66
CA PRO A 204 -7.81 2.03 2.55
C PRO A 204 -7.03 3.28 2.10
N PRO A 205 -6.93 3.54 0.78
CA PRO A 205 -6.37 4.78 0.29
C PRO A 205 -7.16 5.99 0.83
N LEU A 206 -6.44 7.06 1.15
CA LEU A 206 -7.03 8.31 1.62
C LEU A 206 -7.97 8.88 0.53
N ASN A 207 -9.21 9.16 0.93
CA ASN A 207 -10.22 9.81 0.09
C ASN A 207 -11.04 10.77 0.95
N LEU A 208 -10.59 12.02 1.04
CA LEU A 208 -11.14 13.02 1.96
C LEU A 208 -11.82 14.15 1.19
N VAL A 209 -12.76 14.85 1.83
CA VAL A 209 -13.33 16.08 1.31
C VAL A 209 -12.84 17.25 2.16
N ALA A 210 -12.25 18.25 1.52
CA ALA A 210 -11.84 19.47 2.18
C ALA A 210 -12.61 20.69 1.70
N LEU A 211 -13.03 21.55 2.62
CA LEU A 211 -13.76 22.78 2.33
C LEU A 211 -12.97 23.99 2.79
N LEU A 212 -12.89 25.03 1.96
CA LEU A 212 -12.31 26.30 2.40
C LEU A 212 -13.40 27.18 3.03
N LYS A 213 -13.26 27.51 4.31
CA LYS A 213 -14.11 28.49 5.02
C LYS A 213 -13.28 29.71 5.39
N GLY A 214 -13.43 30.78 4.62
CA GLY A 214 -12.53 31.94 4.69
C GLY A 214 -11.13 31.52 4.23
N GLU A 215 -10.13 31.63 5.11
CA GLU A 215 -8.77 31.15 4.85
C GLU A 215 -8.46 29.81 5.52
N ARG A 216 -9.43 29.17 6.19
CA ARG A 216 -9.21 27.92 6.91
C ARG A 216 -9.73 26.72 6.13
N LEU A 217 -8.89 25.72 5.98
CA LEU A 217 -9.30 24.42 5.46
C LEU A 217 -10.05 23.65 6.55
N GLN A 218 -11.18 23.08 6.19
CA GLN A 218 -11.84 22.03 6.95
C GLN A 218 -11.67 20.72 6.19
N VAL A 219 -11.34 19.63 6.87
CA VAL A 219 -11.17 18.30 6.26
C VAL A 219 -12.16 17.36 6.95
N ASP A 220 -13.03 16.72 6.18
CA ASP A 220 -14.12 15.87 6.67
C ASP A 220 -14.93 16.51 7.82
N GLY A 221 -15.22 17.81 7.65
CA GLY A 221 -15.98 18.61 8.61
C GLY A 221 -15.20 19.14 9.81
N GLN A 222 -13.93 18.75 9.99
CA GLN A 222 -13.09 19.20 11.10
C GLN A 222 -12.22 20.40 10.69
N PRO A 223 -12.06 21.44 11.53
CA PRO A 223 -11.09 22.51 11.28
C PRO A 223 -9.66 21.96 11.21
N PHE A 224 -8.92 22.34 10.18
CA PHE A 224 -7.53 21.91 10.01
C PHE A 224 -6.55 23.07 10.27
N GLY A 225 -6.27 23.88 9.26
CA GLY A 225 -5.26 24.94 9.31
C GLY A 225 -5.66 26.14 8.45
N LYS A 226 -5.08 27.30 8.74
CA LYS A 226 -5.18 28.46 7.85
C LYS A 226 -4.28 28.25 6.62
N ARG A 227 -4.62 28.92 5.53
CA ARG A 227 -3.87 28.89 4.27
C ARG A 227 -2.62 29.75 4.40
N ASP A 228 -1.48 29.13 4.20
CA ASP A 228 -0.18 29.77 4.04
C ASP A 228 0.21 29.74 2.56
N VAL A 229 0.74 30.87 2.06
CA VAL A 229 1.23 30.94 0.68
C VAL A 229 2.56 30.18 0.58
N LEU A 230 2.63 29.21 -0.34
CA LEU A 230 3.85 28.44 -0.59
C LEU A 230 4.80 29.23 -1.50
N LYS A 231 6.07 29.31 -1.09
CA LYS A 231 7.14 29.86 -1.92
C LYS A 231 7.48 28.88 -3.06
N PRO A 232 7.95 29.36 -4.22
CA PRO A 232 8.33 28.49 -5.33
C PRO A 232 9.33 27.38 -4.96
N GLU A 233 10.30 27.69 -4.09
CA GLU A 233 11.28 26.73 -3.58
C GLU A 233 10.62 25.60 -2.77
N GLN A 234 9.64 25.94 -1.92
CA GLN A 234 8.89 24.95 -1.14
C GLN A 234 8.05 24.06 -2.05
N VAL A 235 7.41 24.64 -3.07
CA VAL A 235 6.65 23.86 -4.08
C VAL A 235 7.57 22.87 -4.79
N ALA A 236 8.76 23.30 -5.20
CA ALA A 236 9.74 22.42 -5.85
C ALA A 236 10.20 21.28 -4.93
N GLU A 237 10.47 21.57 -3.66
CA GLU A 237 10.85 20.58 -2.65
C GLU A 237 9.73 19.56 -2.42
N ILE A 238 8.50 20.02 -2.18
CA ILE A 238 7.32 19.17 -1.97
C ILE A 238 7.11 18.26 -3.18
N ARG A 239 7.24 18.81 -4.39
CA ARG A 239 7.13 18.03 -5.63
C ARG A 239 8.18 16.92 -5.68
N ALA A 240 9.44 17.25 -5.41
CA ALA A 240 10.54 16.29 -5.50
C ALA A 240 10.48 15.22 -4.39
N ALA A 241 10.15 15.61 -3.16
CA ALA A 241 10.22 14.74 -1.99
C ALA A 241 8.96 13.89 -1.75
N CYS A 242 7.78 14.39 -2.14
CA CYS A 242 6.49 13.76 -1.82
C CYS A 242 5.70 13.34 -3.06
N VAL A 243 5.51 14.24 -4.02
CA VAL A 243 4.61 14.04 -5.16
C VAL A 243 5.23 13.11 -6.23
N ALA A 244 6.45 13.44 -6.69
CA ALA A 244 7.10 12.73 -7.78
C ALA A 244 7.40 11.25 -7.50
N PRO A 245 7.86 10.83 -6.30
CA PRO A 245 8.10 9.41 -6.01
C PRO A 245 6.84 8.54 -6.15
N VAL A 246 5.66 9.14 -5.93
CA VAL A 246 4.37 8.45 -5.98
C VAL A 246 3.78 8.47 -7.39
N LEU A 247 3.78 9.64 -8.03
CA LEU A 247 3.07 9.89 -9.29
C LEU A 247 3.92 9.67 -10.55
N ALA A 248 5.25 9.63 -10.42
CA ALA A 248 6.19 9.35 -11.50
C ALA A 248 7.31 8.38 -11.06
N PRO A 249 6.98 7.16 -10.60
CA PRO A 249 7.95 6.19 -10.09
C PRO A 249 8.84 5.67 -11.24
N GLY A 250 9.96 6.34 -11.48
CA GLY A 250 10.87 6.07 -12.61
C GLY A 250 11.80 7.22 -12.93
N LYS A 251 11.45 8.44 -12.51
CA LYS A 251 12.40 9.55 -12.40
C LYS A 251 13.03 9.46 -11.01
N GLY A 252 14.24 8.91 -10.93
CA GLY A 252 14.95 8.73 -9.67
C GLY A 252 14.96 10.02 -8.83
N ARG A 253 15.00 9.86 -7.51
CA ARG A 253 15.17 10.97 -6.57
C ARG A 253 16.42 11.75 -6.99
N PRO A 254 16.39 13.09 -7.15
CA PRO A 254 17.61 13.86 -7.23
C PRO A 254 18.36 13.63 -5.92
N VAL A 255 19.49 12.92 -6.00
CA VAL A 255 20.40 12.77 -4.87
C VAL A 255 20.97 14.16 -4.60
N MET A 256 20.64 14.73 -3.45
CA MET A 256 21.16 16.02 -3.02
C MET A 256 22.01 15.76 -1.77
N GLY A 257 23.33 15.87 -1.93
CA GLY A 257 24.30 15.83 -0.82
C GLY A 257 25.31 14.67 -0.90
N PRO A 258 26.62 14.95 -0.82
CA PRO A 258 27.68 13.95 -0.79
C PRO A 258 27.95 13.53 0.66
N ASP A 259 27.26 12.52 1.18
CA ASP A 259 27.62 11.88 2.46
C ASP A 259 27.07 10.44 2.63
N ASP A 260 26.58 9.80 1.55
CA ASP A 260 26.15 8.39 1.59
C ASP A 260 27.33 7.47 1.21
N ASP A 261 28.30 7.37 2.11
CA ASP A 261 29.35 6.32 2.13
C ASP A 261 28.81 4.96 2.64
N GLU A 262 27.53 4.65 2.33
CA GLU A 262 27.01 3.30 2.52
C GLU A 262 27.02 2.57 1.17
N ALA A 263 27.98 1.65 1.02
CA ALA A 263 28.04 0.75 -0.12
C ALA A 263 26.62 0.17 -0.39
N PRO A 264 26.18 0.05 -1.66
CA PRO A 264 24.83 -0.39 -1.97
C PRO A 264 24.58 -1.75 -1.31
N ARG A 265 23.78 -1.80 -0.24
CA ARG A 265 23.32 -3.06 0.34
C ARG A 265 22.64 -3.82 -0.79
N GLU A 266 23.19 -4.96 -1.20
CA GLU A 266 22.58 -5.83 -2.20
C GLU A 266 21.15 -6.13 -1.76
N ARG A 267 20.17 -5.44 -2.35
CA ARG A 267 18.78 -5.65 -2.03
C ARG A 267 18.40 -7.01 -2.57
N THR A 268 18.13 -7.97 -1.69
CA THR A 268 17.52 -9.24 -2.07
C THR A 268 16.24 -8.91 -2.84
N PRO A 269 16.10 -9.34 -4.11
CA PRO A 269 14.97 -8.94 -4.93
C PRO A 269 13.66 -9.50 -4.35
N ALA A 270 12.63 -8.67 -4.33
CA ALA A 270 11.29 -9.09 -3.95
C ALA A 270 10.74 -10.08 -4.99
N LEU A 271 10.08 -11.13 -4.52
CA LEU A 271 9.30 -12.03 -5.37
C LEU A 271 8.04 -11.31 -5.86
N VAL A 272 7.71 -11.53 -7.13
CA VAL A 272 6.51 -10.98 -7.75
C VAL A 272 5.36 -11.99 -7.55
N PRO A 273 4.20 -11.56 -7.02
CA PRO A 273 3.04 -12.45 -6.90
C PRO A 273 2.52 -12.85 -8.28
N LEU A 274 2.08 -14.09 -8.42
CA LEU A 274 1.39 -14.57 -9.64
C LEU A 274 -0.05 -14.06 -9.71
N GLY A 275 -0.66 -13.80 -8.56
CA GLY A 275 -2.02 -13.29 -8.44
C GLY A 275 -2.61 -13.55 -7.07
N SER A 276 -3.85 -13.10 -6.87
CA SER A 276 -4.61 -13.32 -5.65
C SER A 276 -5.99 -13.92 -5.96
N LYS A 277 -6.51 -14.73 -5.04
CA LYS A 277 -7.83 -15.35 -5.15
C LYS A 277 -8.56 -15.26 -3.81
N VAL A 278 -9.88 -15.10 -3.88
CA VAL A 278 -10.77 -15.23 -2.73
C VAL A 278 -11.15 -16.69 -2.58
N LEU A 279 -10.96 -17.23 -1.38
CA LEU A 279 -11.30 -18.59 -0.99
C LEU A 279 -12.33 -18.55 0.15
N PRO A 280 -13.20 -19.58 0.27
CA PRO A 280 -14.12 -19.67 1.40
C PRO A 280 -13.35 -19.91 2.70
N LEU A 281 -13.87 -19.40 3.82
CA LEU A 281 -13.27 -19.60 5.15
C LEU A 281 -13.13 -21.08 5.53
N SER A 282 -13.96 -21.97 4.96
CA SER A 282 -13.83 -23.44 5.11
C SER A 282 -12.53 -24.02 4.54
N SER A 283 -11.75 -23.22 3.79
CA SER A 283 -10.40 -23.60 3.36
C SER A 283 -9.37 -23.48 4.47
N VAL A 284 -9.67 -22.80 5.58
CA VAL A 284 -8.78 -22.71 6.74
C VAL A 284 -8.94 -23.99 7.57
N GLN A 285 -7.90 -24.82 7.60
CA GLN A 285 -7.94 -26.16 8.20
C GLN A 285 -6.63 -26.50 8.90
N GLY A 286 -6.70 -27.38 9.90
CA GLY A 286 -5.54 -27.89 10.63
C GLY A 286 -5.01 -26.95 11.71
N GLU A 287 -4.06 -27.46 12.49
CA GLU A 287 -3.45 -26.72 13.59
C GLU A 287 -2.54 -25.59 13.06
N PRO A 288 -2.39 -24.48 13.81
CA PRO A 288 -1.43 -23.44 13.49
C PRO A 288 -0.01 -23.98 13.29
N PHE A 289 0.77 -23.33 12.43
CA PHE A 289 2.19 -23.66 12.30
C PHE A 289 2.98 -23.33 13.57
N PHE A 290 2.62 -22.22 14.22
CA PHE A 290 3.21 -21.76 15.46
C PHE A 290 2.13 -21.74 16.55
N PRO A 291 1.89 -22.87 17.24
CA PRO A 291 0.94 -22.92 18.35
C PRO A 291 1.48 -22.15 19.56
N SER A 292 0.58 -21.72 20.45
CA SER A 292 0.97 -21.20 21.75
C SER A 292 1.65 -22.32 22.56
N PRO A 293 2.72 -22.03 23.34
CA PRO A 293 3.25 -22.99 24.29
C PRO A 293 2.12 -23.47 25.22
N ALA A 294 2.01 -24.78 25.44
CA ALA A 294 1.12 -25.32 26.46
C ALA A 294 1.60 -24.82 27.83
N ASN A 295 0.70 -24.22 28.60
CA ASN A 295 0.97 -23.86 30.00
C ASN A 295 1.17 -25.11 30.87
#